data_AF-A0A8D5J5P2-F1
#
_entry.id   AF-A0A8D5J5P2-F1
#
_cell.length_a   1.000
_cell.length_b   1.000
_cell.length_c   1.000
_cell.angle_alpha   90.00
_cell.angle_beta   90.00
_cell.angle_gamma   90.00
#
_symmetry.space_group_name_H-M   'P 1'
#
loop_
_entity.id
_entity.type
_entity.pdbx_description
1 polymer ?
#
loop_
_entity_poly.entity_id
_entity_poly.type
_entity_poly.pdbx_seq_one_letter_code
_entity_poly.pdbx_strand_id
1 'polypeptide(L)'
;MVYIGPTTGMRMEKFEREFIKQIGVKLIVGKGGMGPKTAAGCQEGTAVRAIFPGRCAVLGATQVEEIEGAEWEELGCRKPCGSIA
;
A
#
# COMPACT_ATOMS: atom_id res chain seq x y z
N MET A 1 -20.43 5.36 -3.56
CA MET A 1 -19.50 6.25 -2.85
C MET A 1 -18.19 5.49 -2.65
N VAL A 2 -17.09 6.03 -3.18
CA VAL A 2 -15.78 5.37 -3.19
C VAL A 2 -14.97 5.87 -1.99
N TYR A 3 -14.24 4.99 -1.32
CA TYR A 3 -13.40 5.31 -0.18
C TYR A 3 -12.02 4.66 -0.36
N ILE A 4 -10.96 5.47 -0.36
CA ILE A 4 -9.59 5.01 -0.52
C ILE A 4 -8.82 5.40 0.73
N GLY A 5 -8.52 4.40 1.56
CA GLY A 5 -7.87 4.61 2.85
C GLY A 5 -6.82 3.55 3.15
N PRO A 6 -5.78 3.90 3.91
CA PRO A 6 -4.69 2.97 4.20
C PRO A 6 -5.13 1.86 5.16
N THR A 7 -4.53 0.68 4.97
CA THR A 7 -4.64 -0.44 5.92
C THR A 7 -3.36 -0.54 6.78
N THR A 8 -3.45 -1.23 7.92
CA THR A 8 -2.32 -1.42 8.84
C THR A 8 -1.19 -2.19 8.16
N GLY A 9 -0.02 -1.55 8.00
CA GLY A 9 1.15 -2.11 7.31
C GLY A 9 1.74 -3.35 7.98
N MET A 10 1.69 -3.45 9.31
CA MET A 10 2.19 -4.59 10.09
C MET A 10 1.63 -5.95 9.64
N ARG A 11 0.46 -5.99 8.98
CA ARG A 11 -0.08 -7.24 8.41
C ARG A 11 0.79 -7.80 7.27
N MET A 12 1.50 -6.94 6.55
CA MET A 12 2.32 -7.28 5.38
C MET A 12 3.82 -7.42 5.71
N GLU A 13 4.24 -7.19 6.96
CA GLU A 13 5.65 -7.20 7.39
C GLU A 13 6.37 -8.52 7.03
N LYS A 14 5.66 -9.65 7.07
CA LYS A 14 6.22 -10.98 6.74
C LYS A 14 6.62 -11.11 5.27
N PHE A 15 6.00 -10.33 4.38
CA PHE A 15 6.15 -10.43 2.93
C PHE A 15 6.89 -9.23 2.34
N GLU A 16 6.86 -8.08 3.02
CA GLU A 16 7.31 -6.78 2.51
C GLU A 16 8.78 -6.78 2.06
N ARG A 17 9.69 -7.42 2.82
CA ARG A 17 11.10 -7.50 2.44
C ARG A 17 11.32 -8.22 1.11
N GLU A 18 10.72 -9.41 0.97
CA GLU A 18 10.88 -10.22 -0.23
C GLU A 18 10.15 -9.58 -1.41
N PHE A 19 9.00 -8.95 -1.16
CA PHE A 19 8.23 -8.21 -2.15
C PHE A 19 9.01 -7.01 -2.72
N ILE A 20 9.68 -6.23 -1.86
CA ILE A 20 10.54 -5.12 -2.30
C ILE A 20 11.68 -5.65 -3.18
N LYS A 21 12.28 -6.79 -2.81
CA LYS A 21 13.40 -7.37 -3.56
C LYS A 21 12.98 -7.93 -4.92
N GLN A 22 11.82 -8.57 -5.01
CA GLN A 22 11.35 -9.21 -6.24
C GLN A 22 10.73 -8.20 -7.22
N ILE A 23 9.91 -7.26 -6.72
CA ILE A 23 9.16 -6.32 -7.57
C ILE A 23 9.92 -5.00 -7.75
N GLY A 24 10.80 -4.64 -6.82
CA GLY A 24 11.57 -3.38 -6.91
C GLY A 24 10.72 -2.14 -6.66
N VAL A 25 9.71 -2.25 -5.79
CA VAL A 25 8.84 -1.10 -5.45
C VAL A 25 9.64 0.00 -4.75
N LYS A 26 9.42 1.26 -5.15
CA LYS A 26 10.12 2.43 -4.59
C LYS A 26 9.35 3.14 -3.49
N LEU A 27 8.04 2.96 -3.42
CA LEU A 27 7.17 3.64 -2.46
C LEU A 27 6.10 2.68 -1.94
N ILE A 28 5.93 2.66 -0.62
CA ILE A 28 4.88 1.89 0.05
C ILE A 28 4.05 2.83 0.91
N VAL A 29 2.73 2.85 0.71
CA VAL A 29 1.78 3.72 1.44
C VAL A 29 0.84 2.87 2.30
N GLY A 30 0.48 3.36 3.50
CA GLY A 30 -0.25 2.58 4.50
C GLY A 30 -0.21 3.26 5.87
N LYS A 31 -0.89 2.68 6.88
CA LYS A 31 -0.95 3.27 8.23
C LYS A 31 -0.25 2.42 9.29
N GLY A 32 0.18 3.07 10.37
CA GLY A 32 0.88 2.45 11.49
C GLY A 32 2.39 2.27 11.24
N GLY A 33 3.07 1.71 12.22
CA GLY A 33 4.50 1.39 12.14
C GLY A 33 4.78 0.11 11.36
N MET A 34 6.07 -0.13 11.11
CA MET A 34 6.57 -1.35 10.48
C MET A 34 7.58 -2.04 11.40
N GLY A 35 7.72 -3.35 11.19
CA GLY A 35 8.74 -4.14 11.88
C GLY A 35 10.15 -3.95 11.32
N PRO A 36 11.17 -4.47 12.00
CA PRO A 36 12.58 -4.32 11.62
C PRO A 36 12.91 -4.98 10.26
N LYS A 37 12.15 -6.01 9.85
CA LYS A 37 12.36 -6.69 8.56
C LYS A 37 12.03 -5.80 7.37
N THR A 38 10.94 -5.04 7.45
CA THR A 38 10.60 -4.10 6.38
C THR A 38 11.59 -2.95 6.32
N ALA A 39 12.07 -2.46 7.46
CA ALA A 39 13.09 -1.41 7.50
C ALA A 39 14.38 -1.84 6.78
N ALA A 40 14.84 -3.08 7.02
CA ALA A 40 15.97 -3.65 6.29
C ALA A 40 15.67 -3.79 4.78
N GLY A 41 14.47 -4.26 4.41
CA GLY A 41 14.05 -4.34 3.02
C GLY A 41 14.01 -2.98 2.30
N CYS A 42 13.57 -1.93 2.99
CA CYS A 42 13.58 -0.56 2.47
C CYS A 42 14.99 -0.01 2.25
N GLN A 43 15.94 -0.34 3.14
CA GLN A 43 17.34 0.04 2.99
C GLN A 43 18.02 -0.71 1.83
N GLU A 44 17.76 -2.02 1.72
CA GLU A 44 18.32 -2.87 0.65
C GLU A 44 17.73 -2.54 -0.73
N GLY A 45 16.43 -2.28 -0.80
CA GLY A 45 15.70 -2.04 -2.05
C GLY A 45 15.54 -0.57 -2.45
N THR A 46 16.13 0.38 -1.69
CA THR A 46 15.92 1.83 -1.88
C THR A 46 14.43 2.19 -1.99
N ALA A 47 13.64 1.72 -1.03
CA ALA A 47 12.20 1.95 -0.98
C ALA A 47 11.84 2.88 0.19
N VAL A 48 10.94 3.83 -0.06
CA VAL A 48 10.43 4.76 0.95
C VAL A 48 9.08 4.28 1.46
N ARG A 49 8.88 4.36 2.77
CA ARG A 49 7.58 4.12 3.39
C ARG A 49 6.92 5.45 3.77
N ALA A 50 5.76 5.73 3.20
CA ALA A 50 4.97 6.92 3.52
C ALA A 50 3.74 6.56 4.38
N ILE A 51 3.66 7.15 5.57
CA ILE A 51 2.53 6.90 6.48
C ILE A 51 1.38 7.82 6.10
N PHE A 52 0.26 7.24 5.69
CA PHE A 52 -0.97 8.01 5.46
C PHE A 52 -1.82 8.04 6.74
N PRO A 53 -2.35 9.21 7.14
CA PRO A 53 -3.16 9.34 8.34
C PRO A 53 -4.42 8.47 8.25
N GLY A 54 -4.69 7.71 9.31
CA GLY A 54 -5.88 6.87 9.38
C GLY A 54 -7.16 7.71 9.43
N ARG A 55 -8.30 7.10 9.04
CA ARG A 55 -9.65 7.70 9.05
C ARG A 55 -9.88 8.86 8.04
N CYS A 56 -8.89 9.18 7.21
CA CYS A 56 -9.02 10.17 6.14
C CYS A 56 -9.40 9.55 4.78
N ALA A 57 -10.20 8.48 4.76
CA ALA A 57 -10.46 7.71 3.53
C ALA A 57 -11.30 8.48 2.48
N VAL A 58 -12.16 9.41 2.93
CA VAL A 58 -12.90 10.29 2.03
C VAL A 58 -11.96 11.29 1.37
N LEU A 59 -11.02 11.86 2.14
CA LEU A 59 -10.01 12.77 1.60
C LEU A 59 -9.09 12.05 0.61
N GLY A 60 -8.68 10.82 0.92
CA GLY A 60 -7.90 10.00 -0.02
C GLY A 60 -8.64 9.78 -1.35
N ALA A 61 -9.95 9.52 -1.30
CA ALA A 61 -10.76 9.37 -2.51
C ALA A 61 -10.90 10.66 -3.34
N THR A 62 -10.76 11.86 -2.74
CA THR A 62 -10.76 13.13 -3.50
C THR A 62 -9.46 13.42 -4.23
N GLN A 63 -8.39 12.70 -3.91
CA GLN A 63 -7.06 12.88 -4.52
C GLN A 63 -6.80 11.90 -5.67
N VAL A 64 -7.75 11.01 -5.96
CA VAL A 64 -7.67 10.05 -7.06
C VAL A 64 -8.50 10.58 -8.21
N GLU A 65 -7.89 10.73 -9.39
CA GLU A 65 -8.56 11.24 -10.58
C GLU A 65 -9.37 10.12 -11.25
N GLU A 66 -8.76 8.94 -11.39
CA GLU A 66 -9.37 7.78 -12.04
C GLU A 66 -8.83 6.44 -11.48
N ILE A 67 -9.65 5.38 -11.56
CA ILE A 67 -9.22 4.00 -11.33
C ILE A 67 -8.91 3.38 -12.70
N GLU A 68 -7.64 3.20 -13.01
CA GLU A 68 -7.18 2.70 -14.31
C GLU A 68 -7.42 1.19 -14.50
N GLY A 69 -7.48 0.43 -13.41
CA GLY A 69 -7.66 -1.02 -13.47
C GLY A 69 -7.87 -1.66 -12.10
N ALA A 70 -8.44 -2.87 -12.12
CA ALA A 70 -8.64 -3.70 -10.94
C ALA A 70 -8.28 -5.15 -11.26
N GLU A 71 -7.17 -5.62 -10.69
CA GLU A 71 -6.70 -6.99 -10.82
C GLU A 71 -7.21 -7.83 -9.64
N TRP A 72 -7.52 -9.10 -9.89
CA TRP A 72 -8.00 -10.06 -8.88
C TRP A 72 -9.33 -9.67 -8.21
N GLU A 73 -10.33 -9.32 -9.01
CA GLU A 73 -11.69 -8.97 -8.55
C GLU A 73 -12.38 -10.08 -7.74
N GLU A 74 -11.98 -11.34 -7.95
CA GLU A 74 -12.45 -12.52 -7.22
C GLU A 74 -12.17 -12.46 -5.70
N LEU A 75 -11.21 -11.64 -5.27
CA LEU A 75 -10.90 -11.42 -3.84
C LEU A 75 -11.93 -10.51 -3.14
N GLY A 76 -12.89 -10.00 -3.91
CA GLY A 76 -13.98 -9.12 -3.47
C GLY A 76 -13.55 -7.65 -3.40
N CYS A 77 -14.51 -6.72 -3.53
CA CYS A 77 -14.34 -5.27 -3.74
C CYS A 77 -13.22 -4.54 -2.94
N ARG A 78 -12.83 -5.01 -1.75
CA ARG A 78 -11.79 -4.38 -0.91
C ARG A 78 -10.37 -4.91 -1.13
N LYS A 79 -10.24 -6.07 -1.77
CA LYS A 79 -8.98 -6.79 -1.94
C LYS A 79 -8.42 -6.87 -3.38
N PRO A 80 -9.06 -6.34 -4.45
CA PRO A 80 -8.39 -6.35 -5.74
C PRO A 80 -7.21 -5.38 -5.68
N CYS A 81 -6.19 -5.65 -6.49
CA CYS A 81 -5.10 -4.72 -6.68
C CYS A 81 -5.54 -3.67 -7.70
N GLY A 82 -5.83 -2.46 -7.22
CA GLY A 82 -6.25 -1.36 -8.05
C GLY A 82 -5.07 -0.52 -8.52
N SER A 83 -5.11 -0.08 -9.77
CA SER A 83 -4.27 0.99 -10.31
C SER A 83 -5.08 2.29 -10.28
N ILE A 84 -4.46 3.37 -9.79
CA ILE A 84 -5.09 4.69 -9.65
C ILE A 84 -4.17 5.77 -10.22
N ALA A 85 -4.76 6.75 -10.89
CA ALA A 85 -4.11 7.95 -11.39
C ALA A 85 -4.28 9.13 -10.40
#